data_AF-A0A8X7ML17-F1
#
_entry.id   AF-A0A8X7ML17-F1
#
_cell.length_a   1.000
_cell.length_b   1.000
_cell.length_c   1.000
_cell.angle_alpha   90.00
_cell.angle_beta   90.00
_cell.angle_gamma   90.00
#
_symmetry.space_group_name_H-M   'P 1'
#
loop_
_entity.id
_entity.type
_entity.pdbx_description
1 polymer ?
#
loop_
_entity_poly.entity_id
_entity_poly.type
_entity_poly.pdbx_seq_one_letter_code
_entity_poly.pdbx_strand_id
1 'polypeptide(L)'
;MAASEVCGELNSAFCVLPSTSPRLGLLKLVSSTRTLASALLTRLATTRTPPLRSLSTAAKLPQHTTTTAAASHRLATTAAHLRSFATTASAAMPPVPKPEQRYDLVVVGGGSGAMGMSRRAASYGINVCVIEEDGRLGGTCVNVGCVPKKLMRHAADQAEALRSRDAYVRRLNGIYDRNLEKDKVTYISGHAQLTGPKSVRVTLRNEDGSFNTQSPVEITTDRIVIATGGRPVIPSDKDIPGASLGIDSDGFFALREQPKLVAVVGAGYIAVEFAGVFNTLGSETGLLIRHDTFLRPFDSVIAETLQGGPLTIHTDNGEPFEVDCLLWAIGRRPNTDNLGLDAAGIET
;
A
#
# COMPACT_ATOMS: atom_id res chain seq x y z
N MET A 1 -73.20 -4.28 -14.60
CA MET A 1 -73.58 -5.54 -15.26
C MET A 1 -72.53 -6.56 -14.86
N ALA A 2 -72.98 -7.70 -14.34
CA ALA A 2 -72.24 -8.63 -13.50
C ALA A 2 -71.27 -9.56 -14.23
N ALA A 3 -70.46 -10.24 -13.41
CA ALA A 3 -69.82 -11.56 -13.60
C ALA A 3 -68.57 -11.62 -14.51
N SER A 4 -67.48 -12.34 -14.20
CA SER A 4 -67.11 -13.20 -13.06
C SER A 4 -65.69 -13.77 -13.30
N GLU A 5 -64.84 -13.77 -12.26
CA GLU A 5 -63.95 -14.86 -11.78
C GLU A 5 -62.89 -15.52 -12.73
N VAL A 6 -61.66 -15.92 -12.33
CA VAL A 6 -61.01 -16.17 -11.03
C VAL A 6 -59.45 -16.23 -11.21
N CYS A 7 -58.75 -15.63 -10.25
CA CYS A 7 -57.46 -15.93 -9.57
C CYS A 7 -56.26 -16.63 -10.29
N GLY A 8 -55.05 -16.04 -10.12
CA GLY A 8 -53.75 -16.71 -10.33
C GLY A 8 -52.51 -15.79 -10.30
N GLU A 9 -52.04 -15.46 -9.09
CA GLU A 9 -50.66 -15.07 -8.69
C GLU A 9 -49.93 -13.83 -9.28
N LEU A 10 -49.87 -12.81 -8.41
CA LEU A 10 -48.81 -11.83 -8.08
C LEU A 10 -47.40 -12.15 -8.66
N ASN A 11 -46.57 -11.21 -9.14
CA ASN A 11 -46.41 -9.83 -8.71
C ASN A 11 -45.74 -8.98 -9.82
N SER A 12 -46.16 -7.71 -9.84
CA SER A 12 -45.97 -6.65 -10.84
C SER A 12 -44.54 -6.35 -11.33
N ALA A 13 -44.40 -6.24 -12.65
CA ALA A 13 -43.47 -5.32 -13.29
C ALA A 13 -43.98 -3.87 -13.13
N PHE A 14 -43.11 -2.88 -12.92
CA PHE A 14 -43.26 -1.56 -13.58
C PHE A 14 -42.03 -0.63 -13.42
N CYS A 15 -41.71 0.02 -14.55
CA CYS A 15 -41.16 1.36 -14.77
C CYS A 15 -39.81 1.78 -14.14
N VAL A 16 -38.79 1.87 -15.01
CA VAL A 16 -37.67 2.80 -14.87
C VAL A 16 -37.97 4.05 -15.69
N LEU A 17 -38.10 5.21 -15.04
CA LEU A 17 -38.00 6.52 -15.68
C LEU A 17 -36.55 7.03 -15.56
N PRO A 18 -35.97 7.65 -16.59
CA PRO A 18 -34.61 8.20 -16.53
C PRO A 18 -34.62 9.51 -15.73
N SER A 19 -33.86 9.55 -14.63
CA SER A 19 -33.64 10.74 -13.82
C SER A 19 -32.21 11.23 -14.02
N THR A 20 -32.08 12.42 -14.61
CA THR A 20 -30.85 13.19 -14.78
C THR A 20 -30.44 13.83 -13.45
N SER A 21 -29.50 13.22 -12.71
CA SER A 21 -28.66 13.87 -11.69
C SER A 21 -27.50 12.94 -11.27
N PRO A 22 -26.29 13.46 -10.97
CA PRO A 22 -25.13 12.64 -10.67
C PRO A 22 -25.26 12.12 -9.23
N ARG A 23 -25.64 10.85 -9.05
CA ARG A 23 -25.64 10.20 -7.73
C ARG A 23 -24.26 9.58 -7.49
N LEU A 24 -23.65 9.91 -6.35
CA LEU A 24 -22.53 9.17 -5.78
C LEU A 24 -22.83 7.67 -5.82
N GLY A 25 -21.94 6.88 -6.43
CA GLY A 25 -21.93 5.42 -6.25
C GLY A 25 -21.83 5.10 -4.76
N LEU A 26 -22.79 4.34 -4.25
CA LEU A 26 -22.98 4.12 -2.82
C LEU A 26 -22.08 2.97 -2.34
N LEU A 27 -20.89 3.28 -1.83
CA LEU A 27 -20.06 2.29 -1.14
C LEU A 27 -20.76 1.93 0.20
N LYS A 28 -21.02 0.65 0.44
CA LYS A 28 -21.55 0.15 1.72
C LYS A 28 -20.56 -0.84 2.33
N LEU A 29 -20.14 -0.57 3.56
CA LEU A 29 -19.31 -1.48 4.36
C LEU A 29 -20.21 -2.23 5.35
N VAL A 30 -20.14 -3.54 5.33
CA VAL A 30 -20.90 -4.41 6.23
C VAL A 30 -19.93 -5.33 6.97
N SER A 31 -20.03 -5.35 8.30
CA SER A 31 -19.30 -6.30 9.14
C SER A 31 -19.89 -7.71 8.94
N SER A 32 -19.06 -8.67 8.55
CA SER A 32 -19.44 -10.08 8.43
C SER A 32 -19.15 -10.78 9.75
N THR A 33 -20.15 -10.88 10.64
CA THR A 33 -20.07 -11.79 11.80
C THR A 33 -20.34 -13.21 11.31
N ARG A 34 -19.35 -13.89 10.72
CA ARG A 34 -19.44 -15.34 10.53
C ARG A 34 -19.20 -16.04 11.86
N THR A 35 -20.28 -16.32 12.58
CA THR A 35 -20.28 -17.27 13.68
C THR A 35 -19.92 -18.64 13.11
N LEU A 36 -18.78 -19.20 13.53
CA LEU A 36 -18.36 -20.58 13.22
C LEU A 36 -19.29 -21.56 13.93
N ALA A 37 -20.44 -21.86 13.35
CA ALA A 37 -21.28 -22.98 13.77
C ALA A 37 -22.11 -23.52 12.60
N SER A 38 -21.92 -24.82 12.33
CA SER A 38 -22.73 -25.70 11.48
C SER A 38 -22.55 -25.58 9.95
N ALA A 39 -21.60 -26.35 9.43
CA ALA A 39 -21.74 -27.00 8.12
C ALA A 39 -21.03 -28.38 8.17
N LEU A 40 -21.50 -29.24 9.08
CA LEU A 40 -21.26 -30.67 9.00
C LEU A 40 -22.46 -31.28 8.26
N LEU A 41 -22.19 -32.24 7.37
CA LEU A 41 -23.13 -33.07 6.60
C LEU A 41 -23.76 -32.42 5.35
N THR A 42 -23.18 -32.70 4.18
CA THR A 42 -23.66 -33.75 3.26
C THR A 42 -23.31 -33.37 1.82
N ARG A 43 -22.35 -34.07 1.20
CA ARG A 43 -22.47 -34.65 -0.16
C ARG A 43 -21.14 -35.29 -0.57
N LEU A 44 -21.11 -36.61 -0.41
CA LEU A 44 -20.22 -37.51 -1.13
C LEU A 44 -20.68 -37.63 -2.59
N ALA A 45 -19.69 -37.77 -3.47
CA ALA A 45 -19.70 -38.42 -4.78
C ALA A 45 -20.58 -37.80 -5.90
N THR A 46 -19.92 -37.25 -6.92
CA THR A 46 -19.70 -37.99 -8.18
C THR A 46 -18.79 -37.18 -9.11
N THR A 47 -17.71 -37.83 -9.51
CA THR A 47 -16.75 -37.38 -10.52
C THR A 47 -17.37 -37.48 -11.91
N ARG A 48 -17.35 -36.39 -12.69
CA ARG A 48 -17.39 -36.46 -14.16
C ARG A 48 -16.87 -35.17 -14.78
N THR A 49 -15.64 -35.25 -15.27
CA THR A 49 -14.99 -34.34 -16.21
C THR A 49 -15.71 -34.36 -17.57
N PRO A 50 -16.07 -33.21 -18.18
CA PRO A 50 -16.36 -33.14 -19.60
C PRO A 50 -15.08 -32.82 -20.40
N PRO A 51 -14.97 -33.29 -21.66
CA PRO A 51 -13.76 -33.16 -22.46
C PRO A 51 -13.66 -31.77 -23.13
N LEU A 52 -12.41 -31.35 -23.29
CA LEU A 52 -11.96 -30.20 -24.08
C LEU A 52 -12.46 -30.31 -25.54
N ARG A 53 -13.16 -29.28 -26.02
CA ARG A 53 -13.42 -29.04 -27.45
C ARG A 53 -12.53 -27.92 -27.94
N SER A 54 -11.80 -28.21 -29.00
CA SER A 54 -10.90 -27.33 -29.75
C SER A 54 -11.65 -26.15 -30.37
N LEU A 55 -11.21 -24.93 -30.04
CA LEU A 55 -11.57 -23.71 -30.75
C LEU A 55 -10.74 -23.62 -32.05
N SER A 56 -11.39 -23.79 -33.20
CA SER A 56 -10.85 -23.30 -34.48
C SER A 56 -11.93 -22.51 -35.20
N THR A 57 -11.84 -21.18 -35.14
CA THR A 57 -12.49 -20.30 -36.12
C THR A 57 -11.66 -19.02 -36.17
N ALA A 58 -10.86 -18.92 -37.23
CA ALA A 58 -10.16 -17.70 -37.60
C ALA A 58 -11.21 -16.68 -38.09
N ALA A 59 -11.44 -15.63 -37.30
CA ALA A 59 -12.22 -14.48 -37.72
C ALA A 59 -11.27 -13.43 -38.32
N LYS A 60 -11.41 -13.19 -39.63
CA LYS A 60 -10.77 -12.12 -40.39
C LYS A 60 -11.19 -10.75 -39.83
N LEU A 61 -10.21 -9.92 -39.43
CA LEU A 61 -10.42 -8.48 -39.27
C LEU A 61 -10.41 -7.78 -40.65
N PRO A 62 -11.30 -6.80 -40.88
CA PRO A 62 -11.23 -5.96 -42.07
C PRO A 62 -10.11 -4.92 -41.94
N GLN A 63 -9.33 -4.78 -43.01
CA GLN A 63 -8.30 -3.77 -43.19
C GLN A 63 -8.96 -2.42 -43.51
N HIS A 64 -8.80 -1.43 -42.64
CA HIS A 64 -9.02 -0.03 -42.99
C HIS A 64 -7.67 0.65 -43.24
N THR A 65 -7.51 1.09 -44.48
CA THR A 65 -6.46 1.98 -44.96
C THR A 65 -6.75 3.41 -44.52
N THR A 66 -5.87 3.98 -43.69
CA THR A 66 -5.78 5.44 -43.53
C THR A 66 -4.32 5.87 -43.47
N THR A 67 -3.98 6.67 -44.49
CA THR A 67 -2.72 7.35 -44.73
C THR A 67 -2.47 8.40 -43.65
N THR A 68 -1.41 8.26 -42.86
CA THR A 68 -0.79 9.37 -42.10
C THR A 68 0.72 9.19 -42.04
N ALA A 69 1.37 9.40 -43.18
CA ALA A 69 2.82 9.61 -43.25
C ALA A 69 3.12 11.07 -42.90
N ALA A 70 3.38 11.38 -41.62
CA ALA A 70 4.17 12.55 -41.16
C ALA A 70 4.15 12.70 -39.62
N ALA A 71 4.68 11.73 -38.87
CA ALA A 71 5.05 11.95 -37.46
C ALA A 71 6.12 10.99 -36.91
N SER A 72 6.68 10.10 -37.73
CA SER A 72 7.50 8.97 -37.25
C SER A 72 8.99 9.25 -37.04
N HIS A 73 9.48 10.49 -37.21
CA HIS A 73 10.92 10.78 -37.14
C HIS A 73 11.40 11.55 -35.90
N ARG A 74 10.53 11.87 -34.93
CA ARG A 74 10.97 12.52 -33.66
C ARG A 74 10.67 11.75 -32.36
N LEU A 75 10.00 10.59 -32.44
CA LEU A 75 9.79 9.70 -31.29
C LEU A 75 10.79 8.54 -31.18
N ALA A 76 11.67 8.35 -32.17
CA ALA A 76 12.63 7.24 -32.18
C ALA A 76 13.88 7.48 -31.31
N THR A 77 14.22 8.74 -31.03
CA THR A 77 15.50 9.11 -30.37
C THR A 77 15.40 9.23 -28.84
N THR A 78 14.24 9.52 -28.26
CA THR A 78 14.06 9.56 -26.79
C THR A 78 13.77 8.18 -26.18
N ALA A 79 13.23 7.25 -26.96
CA ALA A 79 13.02 5.86 -26.52
C ALA A 79 14.32 5.03 -26.45
N ALA A 80 15.45 5.57 -26.91
CA ALA A 80 16.76 4.89 -26.87
C ALA A 80 17.50 5.11 -25.54
N HIS A 81 17.25 6.22 -24.83
CA HIS A 81 17.95 6.51 -23.56
C HIS A 81 17.28 5.92 -22.32
N LEU A 82 15.96 5.69 -22.32
CA LEU A 82 15.28 5.02 -21.19
C LEU A 82 15.37 3.49 -21.21
N ARG A 83 15.77 2.86 -22.33
CA ARG A 83 16.02 1.40 -22.38
C ARG A 83 17.33 0.98 -21.74
N SER A 84 18.22 1.92 -21.43
CA SER A 84 19.54 1.66 -20.86
C SER A 84 19.50 1.21 -19.39
N PHE A 85 18.40 1.39 -18.67
CA PHE A 85 18.33 1.06 -17.24
C PHE A 85 17.35 -0.07 -16.88
N ALA A 86 16.53 -0.53 -17.82
CA ALA A 86 15.47 -1.52 -17.57
C ALA A 86 15.66 -2.86 -18.30
N THR A 87 16.87 -3.17 -18.76
CA THR A 87 17.20 -4.49 -19.32
C THR A 87 18.51 -5.03 -18.77
N THR A 88 18.58 -5.29 -17.46
CA THR A 88 19.21 -6.53 -17.00
C THR A 88 18.22 -7.68 -17.20
N ALA A 89 17.75 -7.82 -18.44
CA ALA A 89 17.12 -9.03 -18.90
C ALA A 89 18.15 -10.14 -18.72
N SER A 90 17.77 -11.16 -17.95
CA SER A 90 18.40 -12.47 -17.81
C SER A 90 19.74 -12.58 -18.54
N ALA A 91 20.84 -12.44 -17.82
CA ALA A 91 22.12 -12.87 -18.33
C ALA A 91 22.01 -14.39 -18.56
N ALA A 92 21.63 -14.80 -19.76
CA ALA A 92 21.83 -16.16 -20.23
C ALA A 92 23.30 -16.44 -19.96
N MET A 93 23.58 -17.39 -19.04
CA MET A 93 24.96 -17.67 -18.69
C MET A 93 25.73 -17.98 -19.99
N PRO A 94 26.97 -17.49 -20.14
CA PRO A 94 27.80 -17.89 -21.26
C PRO A 94 27.83 -19.42 -21.34
N PRO A 95 27.74 -19.99 -22.54
CA PRO A 95 27.65 -21.43 -22.71
C PRO A 95 28.84 -22.11 -22.02
N VAL A 96 28.55 -23.16 -21.25
CA VAL A 96 29.59 -23.92 -20.57
C VAL A 96 30.53 -24.50 -21.64
N PRO A 97 31.83 -24.18 -21.61
CA PRO A 97 32.76 -24.68 -22.62
C PRO A 97 32.81 -26.21 -22.57
N LYS A 98 33.01 -26.83 -23.74
CA LYS A 98 33.18 -28.29 -23.82
C LYS A 98 34.47 -28.68 -23.08
N PRO A 99 34.46 -29.76 -22.29
CA PRO A 99 35.65 -30.20 -21.58
C PRO A 99 36.74 -30.66 -22.55
N GLU A 100 37.99 -30.32 -22.24
CA GLU A 100 39.20 -30.82 -22.90
C GLU A 100 39.75 -32.05 -22.13
N GLN A 101 40.60 -32.86 -22.78
CA GLN A 101 41.17 -34.05 -22.13
C GLN A 101 42.24 -33.72 -21.07
N ARG A 102 42.85 -32.52 -21.10
CA ARG A 102 43.96 -32.15 -20.20
C ARG A 102 43.83 -30.71 -19.69
N TYR A 103 43.95 -30.54 -18.38
CA TYR A 103 44.11 -29.26 -17.69
C TYR A 103 45.35 -29.33 -16.78
N ASP A 104 45.98 -28.19 -16.49
CA ASP A 104 47.13 -28.15 -15.57
C ASP A 104 46.69 -28.19 -14.10
N LEU A 105 45.46 -27.76 -13.81
CA LEU A 105 44.80 -27.89 -12.52
C LEU A 105 43.32 -28.21 -12.71
N VAL A 106 42.82 -29.20 -11.98
CA VAL A 106 41.39 -29.47 -11.86
C VAL A 106 40.96 -29.20 -10.41
N VAL A 107 39.96 -28.36 -10.24
CA VAL A 107 39.37 -28.02 -8.94
C VAL A 107 37.97 -28.61 -8.87
N VAL A 108 37.77 -29.53 -7.94
CA VAL A 108 36.47 -30.18 -7.72
C VAL A 108 35.72 -29.40 -6.64
N GLY A 109 34.52 -28.92 -7.00
CA GLY A 109 33.70 -27.98 -6.25
C GLY A 109 33.93 -26.54 -6.69
N GLY A 110 32.86 -25.77 -6.81
CA GLY A 110 32.81 -24.36 -7.20
C GLY A 110 32.62 -23.41 -6.01
N GLY A 111 32.96 -23.84 -4.80
CA GLY A 111 32.85 -23.06 -3.56
C GLY A 111 33.82 -21.88 -3.44
N SER A 112 33.69 -21.08 -2.37
CA SER A 112 34.51 -19.87 -2.18
C SER A 112 36.02 -20.12 -2.21
N GLY A 113 36.49 -21.20 -1.55
CA GLY A 113 37.91 -21.59 -1.58
C GLY A 113 38.37 -22.01 -2.98
N ALA A 114 37.55 -22.80 -3.67
CA ALA A 114 37.82 -23.23 -5.03
C ALA A 114 37.89 -22.05 -6.01
N MET A 115 36.94 -21.11 -5.94
CA MET A 115 36.95 -19.90 -6.76
C MET A 115 38.18 -19.03 -6.49
N GLY A 116 38.55 -18.84 -5.21
CA GLY A 116 39.73 -18.08 -4.83
C GLY A 116 41.01 -18.70 -5.41
N MET A 117 41.18 -20.01 -5.23
CA MET A 117 42.33 -20.75 -5.76
C MET A 117 42.36 -20.77 -7.29
N SER A 118 41.24 -21.09 -7.92
CA SER A 118 41.16 -21.23 -9.38
C SER A 118 41.48 -19.92 -10.08
N ARG A 119 40.91 -18.81 -9.62
CA ARG A 119 41.20 -17.48 -10.16
C ARG A 119 42.66 -17.08 -9.93
N ARG A 120 43.23 -17.45 -8.79
CA ARG A 120 44.64 -17.17 -8.48
C ARG A 120 45.59 -17.99 -9.35
N ALA A 121 45.33 -19.28 -9.53
CA ALA A 121 46.10 -20.14 -10.41
C ALA A 121 46.02 -19.67 -11.87
N ALA A 122 44.82 -19.34 -12.35
CA ALA A 122 44.61 -18.78 -13.68
C ALA A 122 45.38 -17.45 -13.89
N SER A 123 45.48 -16.61 -12.86
CA SER A 123 46.27 -15.36 -12.94
C SER A 123 47.78 -15.58 -13.17
N TYR A 124 48.29 -16.78 -12.91
CA TYR A 124 49.66 -17.17 -13.22
C TYR A 124 49.79 -17.89 -14.58
N GLY A 125 48.73 -17.91 -15.39
CA GLY A 125 48.71 -18.57 -16.69
C GLY A 125 48.48 -20.08 -16.64
N ILE A 126 48.12 -20.64 -15.48
CA ILE A 126 47.79 -22.07 -15.35
C ILE A 126 46.42 -22.32 -16.01
N ASN A 127 46.31 -23.35 -16.86
CA ASN A 127 45.02 -23.75 -17.42
C ASN A 127 44.20 -24.53 -16.38
N VAL A 128 43.18 -23.88 -15.79
CA VAL A 128 42.38 -24.42 -14.69
C VAL A 128 40.98 -24.82 -15.15
N CYS A 129 40.56 -26.04 -14.80
CA CYS A 129 39.17 -26.50 -14.89
C CYS A 129 38.53 -26.52 -13.49
N VAL A 130 37.32 -25.97 -13.36
CA VAL A 130 36.50 -26.11 -12.15
C VAL A 130 35.29 -26.97 -12.49
N ILE A 131 35.03 -27.99 -11.67
CA ILE A 131 33.89 -28.88 -11.81
C ILE A 131 32.96 -28.63 -10.62
N GLU A 132 31.74 -28.17 -10.87
CA GLU A 132 30.70 -27.96 -9.87
C GLU A 132 29.52 -28.89 -10.19
N GLU A 133 29.04 -29.64 -9.21
CA GLU A 133 28.01 -30.67 -9.42
C GLU A 133 26.62 -30.06 -9.58
N ASP A 134 26.31 -29.01 -8.81
CA ASP A 134 24.95 -28.44 -8.71
C ASP A 134 24.70 -27.32 -9.73
N GLY A 135 25.70 -27.02 -10.58
CA GLY A 135 25.65 -25.92 -11.55
C GLY A 135 25.61 -24.52 -10.91
N ARG A 136 25.78 -24.42 -9.58
CA ARG A 136 25.70 -23.17 -8.80
C ARG A 136 27.05 -22.82 -8.18
N LEU A 137 27.78 -21.91 -8.83
CA LEU A 137 29.05 -21.41 -8.31
C LEU A 137 28.87 -20.64 -6.99
N GLY A 138 29.93 -20.57 -6.19
CA GLY A 138 29.97 -19.94 -4.87
C GLY A 138 29.80 -20.91 -3.70
N GLY A 139 29.36 -22.15 -3.96
CA GLY A 139 29.21 -23.23 -2.98
C GLY A 139 28.26 -22.87 -1.83
N THR A 140 28.41 -23.56 -0.70
CA THR A 140 27.51 -23.40 0.47
C THR A 140 27.44 -21.96 0.96
N CYS A 141 28.59 -21.27 1.05
CA CYS A 141 28.70 -19.93 1.64
C CYS A 141 27.79 -18.91 0.93
N VAL A 142 27.74 -18.95 -0.41
CA VAL A 142 26.96 -18.04 -1.24
C VAL A 142 25.51 -18.50 -1.36
N ASN A 143 25.27 -19.78 -1.58
CA ASN A 143 23.95 -20.27 -1.97
C ASN A 143 23.03 -20.58 -0.78
N VAL A 144 23.55 -21.18 0.29
CA VAL A 144 22.74 -21.71 1.41
C VAL A 144 23.41 -21.53 2.78
N GLY A 145 24.32 -20.57 2.88
CA GLY A 145 25.17 -20.40 4.06
C GLY A 145 25.25 -18.95 4.46
N CYS A 146 26.48 -18.44 4.54
CA CYS A 146 26.76 -17.10 5.03
C CYS A 146 25.91 -16.01 4.37
N VAL A 147 25.89 -15.92 3.05
CA VAL A 147 25.19 -14.82 2.35
C VAL A 147 23.70 -14.80 2.73
N PRO A 148 22.88 -15.81 2.42
CA PRO A 148 21.46 -15.79 2.80
C PRO A 148 21.25 -15.65 4.31
N LYS A 149 22.11 -16.26 5.14
CA LYS A 149 22.05 -16.11 6.61
C LYS A 149 22.22 -14.65 7.06
N LYS A 150 23.13 -13.87 6.45
CA LYS A 150 23.31 -12.46 6.80
C LYS A 150 22.09 -11.64 6.38
N LEU A 151 21.51 -11.89 5.20
CA LEU A 151 20.25 -11.25 4.80
C LEU A 151 19.13 -11.56 5.79
N MET A 152 19.00 -12.82 6.22
CA MET A 152 18.00 -13.21 7.23
C MET A 152 18.26 -12.54 8.59
N ARG A 153 19.51 -12.34 8.99
CA ARG A 153 19.83 -11.58 10.21
C ARG A 153 19.36 -10.13 10.09
N HIS A 154 19.58 -9.47 8.95
CA HIS A 154 19.09 -8.11 8.73
C HIS A 154 17.56 -8.04 8.82
N ALA A 155 16.84 -9.00 8.24
CA ALA A 155 15.39 -9.07 8.41
C ALA A 155 14.98 -9.21 9.88
N ALA A 156 15.70 -10.02 10.67
CA ALA A 156 15.45 -10.16 12.09
C ALA A 156 15.77 -8.88 12.90
N ASP A 157 16.80 -8.11 12.52
CA ASP A 157 17.10 -6.79 13.10
C ASP A 157 15.93 -5.81 12.84
N GLN A 158 15.39 -5.78 11.61
CA GLN A 158 14.24 -4.94 11.27
C GLN A 158 12.98 -5.34 12.05
N ALA A 159 12.72 -6.63 12.20
CA ALA A 159 11.60 -7.12 13.01
C ALA A 159 11.71 -6.71 14.48
N GLU A 160 12.92 -6.68 15.05
CA GLU A 160 13.15 -6.18 16.41
C GLU A 160 12.98 -4.66 16.51
N ALA A 161 13.45 -3.91 15.50
CA ALA A 161 13.23 -2.47 15.42
C ALA A 161 11.72 -2.13 15.38
N LEU A 162 10.93 -2.90 14.65
CA LEU A 162 9.47 -2.75 14.61
C LEU A 162 8.83 -3.02 15.99
N ARG A 163 9.27 -4.06 16.71
CA ARG A 163 8.79 -4.35 18.08
C ARG A 163 9.14 -3.25 19.08
N SER A 164 10.28 -2.59 18.90
CA SER A 164 10.77 -1.53 19.79
C SER A 164 10.37 -0.12 19.34
N ARG A 165 9.56 0.01 18.28
CA ARG A 165 9.10 1.30 17.72
C ARG A 165 8.57 2.23 18.79
N ASP A 166 7.67 1.77 19.65
CA ASP A 166 7.04 2.64 20.67
C ASP A 166 8.07 3.16 21.68
N ALA A 167 9.04 2.32 22.07
CA ALA A 167 10.14 2.74 22.93
C ALA A 167 11.03 3.77 22.21
N TYR A 168 11.27 3.58 20.92
CA TYR A 168 12.02 4.53 20.10
C TYR A 168 11.30 5.90 20.00
N VAL A 169 9.99 5.90 19.76
CA VAL A 169 9.17 7.13 19.73
C VAL A 169 9.19 7.83 21.09
N ARG A 170 8.99 7.10 22.20
CA ARG A 170 9.07 7.67 23.56
C ARG A 170 10.44 8.30 23.84
N ARG A 171 11.53 7.66 23.40
CA ARG A 171 12.88 8.22 23.52
C ARG A 171 13.01 9.55 22.77
N LEU A 172 12.45 9.65 21.56
CA LEU A 172 12.43 10.89 20.80
C LEU A 172 11.59 11.97 21.48
N ASN A 173 10.40 11.62 22.01
CA ASN A 173 9.59 12.57 22.78
C ASN A 173 10.37 13.13 23.98
N GLY A 174 11.05 12.27 24.74
CA GLY A 174 11.88 12.73 25.85
C GLY A 174 13.08 13.60 25.44
N ILE A 175 13.57 13.50 24.20
CA ILE A 175 14.58 14.45 23.67
C ILE A 175 13.95 15.84 23.51
N TYR A 176 12.74 15.93 22.97
CA TYR A 176 12.03 17.21 22.85
C TYR A 176 11.75 17.83 24.22
N ASP A 177 11.28 17.04 25.19
CA ASP A 177 11.02 17.53 26.55
C ASP A 177 12.29 18.16 27.17
N ARG A 178 13.42 17.45 27.09
CA ARG A 178 14.71 17.96 27.60
C ARG A 178 15.21 19.19 26.86
N ASN A 179 14.98 19.26 25.54
CA ASN A 179 15.39 20.43 24.77
C ASN A 179 14.56 21.66 25.16
N LEU A 180 13.24 21.51 25.33
CA LEU A 180 12.38 22.59 25.81
C LEU A 180 12.82 23.08 27.20
N GLU A 181 13.10 22.16 28.12
CA GLU A 181 13.60 22.50 29.46
C GLU A 181 14.95 23.24 29.40
N LYS A 182 15.91 22.72 28.64
CA LYS A 182 17.23 23.33 28.43
C LYS A 182 17.13 24.74 27.87
N ASP A 183 16.21 24.94 26.92
CA ASP A 183 15.96 26.22 26.26
C ASP A 183 15.02 27.12 27.07
N LYS A 184 14.62 26.69 28.28
CA LYS A 184 13.75 27.41 29.22
C LYS A 184 12.38 27.74 28.62
N VAL A 185 11.87 26.88 27.76
CA VAL A 185 10.52 26.97 27.21
C VAL A 185 9.54 26.30 28.16
N THR A 186 8.57 27.06 28.67
CA THR A 186 7.50 26.50 29.50
C THR A 186 6.58 25.62 28.67
N TYR A 187 6.51 24.34 29.00
CA TYR A 187 5.59 23.38 28.40
C TYR A 187 4.36 23.16 29.30
N ILE A 188 3.16 23.27 28.71
CA ILE A 188 1.89 23.00 29.38
C ILE A 188 1.16 21.92 28.58
N SER A 189 0.93 20.76 29.21
CA SER A 189 0.15 19.67 28.62
C SER A 189 -1.34 19.94 28.81
N GLY A 190 -2.06 20.20 27.72
CA GLY A 190 -3.49 20.53 27.78
C GLY A 190 -4.11 20.83 26.43
N HIS A 191 -5.43 21.04 26.42
CA HIS A 191 -6.17 21.50 25.26
C HIS A 191 -6.40 23.01 25.34
N ALA A 192 -5.96 23.74 24.32
CA ALA A 192 -6.11 25.19 24.24
C ALA A 192 -7.35 25.58 23.44
N GLN A 193 -8.06 26.60 23.91
CA GLN A 193 -9.17 27.25 23.21
C GLN A 193 -8.98 28.77 23.32
N LEU A 194 -9.05 29.47 22.20
CA LEU A 194 -9.02 30.92 22.16
C LEU A 194 -10.31 31.47 22.78
N THR A 195 -10.15 32.38 23.73
CA THR A 195 -11.26 33.11 24.36
C THR A 195 -11.33 34.56 23.89
N GLY A 196 -10.33 35.00 23.13
CA GLY A 196 -10.18 36.34 22.57
C GLY A 196 -8.90 36.47 21.74
N PRO A 197 -8.63 37.64 21.12
CA PRO A 197 -7.44 37.85 20.29
C PRO A 197 -6.10 37.73 21.03
N LYS A 198 -6.13 37.83 22.37
CA LYS A 198 -4.97 37.86 23.27
C LYS A 198 -5.13 36.94 24.48
N SER A 199 -6.11 36.03 24.45
CA SER A 199 -6.43 35.16 25.59
C SER A 199 -6.73 33.74 25.15
N VAL A 200 -6.20 32.79 25.93
CA VAL A 200 -6.29 31.35 25.70
C VAL A 200 -6.68 30.66 26.99
N ARG A 201 -7.76 29.89 26.94
CA ARG A 201 -8.14 28.94 27.98
C ARG A 201 -7.45 27.60 27.73
N VAL A 202 -6.79 27.06 28.73
CA VAL A 202 -6.15 25.76 28.68
C VAL A 202 -6.82 24.80 29.65
N THR A 203 -7.39 23.72 29.13
CA THR A 203 -7.85 22.58 29.93
C THR A 203 -6.67 21.63 30.11
N LEU A 204 -6.16 21.52 31.34
CA LEU A 204 -4.96 20.74 31.64
C LEU A 204 -5.19 19.24 31.44
N ARG A 205 -4.15 18.54 31.00
CA ARG A 205 -4.13 17.09 30.85
C ARG A 205 -3.47 16.43 32.08
N ASN A 206 -4.16 15.47 32.66
CA ASN A 206 -3.70 14.67 33.80
C ASN A 206 -2.69 13.58 33.36
N GLU A 207 -1.98 12.99 34.32
CA GLU A 207 -1.00 11.91 34.08
C GLU A 207 -1.63 10.65 33.46
N ASP A 208 -2.90 10.36 33.78
CA ASP A 208 -3.67 9.26 33.19
C ASP A 208 -4.15 9.56 31.76
N GLY A 209 -3.86 10.76 31.24
CA GLY A 209 -4.23 11.21 29.92
C GLY A 209 -5.61 11.86 29.81
N SER A 210 -6.40 11.87 30.89
CA SER A 210 -7.69 12.56 30.94
C SER A 210 -7.52 14.09 31.01
N PHE A 211 -8.59 14.84 30.72
CA PHE A 211 -8.57 16.31 30.81
C PHE A 211 -9.28 16.78 32.08
N ASN A 212 -8.59 17.62 32.86
CA ASN A 212 -9.17 18.26 34.03
C ASN A 212 -10.01 19.47 33.61
N THR A 213 -11.31 19.26 33.47
CA THR A 213 -12.28 20.29 33.08
C THR A 213 -12.70 21.21 34.23
N GLN A 214 -12.36 20.88 35.47
CA GLN A 214 -12.82 21.59 36.66
C GLN A 214 -12.04 22.88 36.92
N SER A 215 -10.76 22.90 36.52
CA SER A 215 -9.85 24.02 36.78
C SER A 215 -9.06 24.40 35.52
N PRO A 216 -9.71 24.95 34.48
CA PRO A 216 -9.00 25.46 33.32
C PRO A 216 -8.16 26.68 33.70
N VAL A 217 -7.04 26.86 33.02
CA VAL A 217 -6.10 27.98 33.22
C VAL A 217 -6.31 29.01 32.11
N GLU A 218 -6.52 30.27 32.47
CA GLU A 218 -6.53 31.38 31.50
C GLU A 218 -5.13 31.97 31.35
N ILE A 219 -4.68 32.10 30.11
CA ILE A 219 -3.38 32.67 29.73
C ILE A 219 -3.62 33.88 28.84
N THR A 220 -2.95 35.00 29.14
CA THR A 220 -2.96 36.20 28.30
C THR A 220 -1.61 36.41 27.63
N THR A 221 -1.61 36.94 26.42
CA THR A 221 -0.39 37.15 25.62
C THR A 221 -0.60 38.24 24.58
N ASP A 222 0.49 38.87 24.14
CA ASP A 222 0.44 39.81 23.02
C ASP A 222 0.31 39.14 21.66
N ARG A 223 0.76 37.89 21.53
CA ARG A 223 0.79 37.15 20.26
C ARG A 223 0.46 35.68 20.47
N ILE A 224 -0.29 35.13 19.53
CA ILE A 224 -0.70 33.72 19.49
C ILE A 224 -0.32 33.17 18.12
N VAL A 225 0.25 31.97 18.09
CA VAL A 225 0.54 31.21 16.86
C VAL A 225 -0.28 29.93 16.89
N ILE A 226 -1.09 29.70 15.86
CA ILE A 226 -1.90 28.47 15.71
C ILE A 226 -1.12 27.52 14.80
N ALA A 227 -0.62 26.43 15.38
CA ALA A 227 0.19 25.41 14.70
C ALA A 227 -0.31 23.99 15.02
N THR A 228 -1.63 23.77 15.02
CA THR A 228 -2.28 22.52 15.45
C THR A 228 -2.27 21.40 14.40
N GLY A 229 -1.75 21.66 13.21
CA GLY A 229 -1.62 20.68 12.12
C GLY A 229 -2.96 20.27 11.52
N GLY A 230 -3.08 19.01 11.12
CA GLY A 230 -4.30 18.45 10.55
C GLY A 230 -4.48 16.97 10.89
N ARG A 231 -5.69 16.46 10.69
CA ARG A 231 -6.11 15.08 11.01
C ARG A 231 -6.70 14.37 9.79
N PRO A 232 -6.68 13.03 9.75
CA PRO A 232 -7.32 12.27 8.70
C PRO A 232 -8.81 12.61 8.55
N VAL A 233 -9.31 12.52 7.33
CA VAL A 233 -10.75 12.61 7.05
C VAL A 233 -11.29 11.18 6.94
N ILE A 234 -12.17 10.81 7.86
CA ILE A 234 -12.99 9.60 7.77
C ILE A 234 -14.40 10.04 7.35
N PRO A 235 -15.01 9.40 6.32
CA PRO A 235 -16.40 9.65 5.95
C PRO A 235 -17.36 9.41 7.11
N SER A 236 -18.49 10.12 7.14
CA SER A 236 -19.51 9.84 8.16
C SER A 236 -20.25 8.55 7.81
N ASP A 237 -20.72 7.80 8.82
CA ASP A 237 -21.57 6.62 8.61
C ASP A 237 -22.91 6.96 7.93
N LYS A 238 -23.30 8.24 7.93
CA LYS A 238 -24.46 8.73 7.19
C LYS A 238 -24.18 8.76 5.68
N ASP A 239 -22.97 9.15 5.29
CA ASP A 239 -22.58 9.26 3.88
C ASP A 239 -22.15 7.91 3.32
N ILE A 240 -21.40 7.14 4.10
CA ILE A 240 -20.90 5.80 3.77
C ILE A 240 -21.20 4.89 4.97
N PRO A 241 -22.29 4.10 4.92
CA PRO A 241 -22.61 3.17 6.00
C PRO A 241 -21.46 2.21 6.28
N GLY A 242 -21.00 2.17 7.54
CA GLY A 242 -19.88 1.33 7.99
C GLY A 242 -18.50 1.97 7.79
N ALA A 243 -18.42 3.27 7.47
CA ALA A 243 -17.15 4.00 7.40
C ALA A 243 -16.34 3.90 8.69
N SER A 244 -17.00 3.84 9.85
CA SER A 244 -16.38 3.67 11.16
C SER A 244 -15.69 2.31 11.37
N LEU A 245 -15.94 1.32 10.50
CA LEU A 245 -15.23 0.03 10.53
C LEU A 245 -13.83 0.13 9.92
N GLY A 246 -13.56 1.16 9.10
CA GLY A 246 -12.25 1.41 8.52
C GLY A 246 -11.31 2.12 9.50
N ILE A 247 -10.02 1.99 9.25
CA ILE A 247 -8.96 2.72 9.96
C ILE A 247 -8.48 3.90 9.11
N ASP A 248 -7.67 4.79 9.68
CA ASP A 248 -6.94 5.83 8.96
C ASP A 248 -5.43 5.59 9.02
N SER A 249 -4.64 6.57 8.56
CA SER A 249 -3.18 6.54 8.63
C SER A 249 -2.64 6.38 10.05
N ASP A 250 -3.36 6.85 11.06
CA ASP A 250 -2.92 6.81 12.45
C ASP A 250 -3.21 5.40 13.01
N GLY A 251 -4.38 4.85 12.66
CA GLY A 251 -4.77 3.46 12.95
C GLY A 251 -3.84 2.41 12.34
N PHE A 252 -3.20 2.68 11.19
CA PHE A 252 -2.17 1.81 10.63
C PHE A 252 -1.05 1.51 11.64
N PHE A 253 -0.58 2.52 12.36
CA PHE A 253 0.48 2.33 13.35
C PHE A 253 0.00 1.60 14.61
N ALA A 254 -1.31 1.45 14.81
CA ALA A 254 -1.87 0.65 15.91
C ALA A 254 -2.01 -0.85 15.57
N LEU A 255 -1.86 -1.24 14.28
CA LEU A 255 -1.93 -2.63 13.86
C LEU A 255 -0.85 -3.48 14.54
N ARG A 256 -1.27 -4.60 15.14
CA ARG A 256 -0.36 -5.58 15.75
C ARG A 256 -0.11 -6.79 14.87
N GLU A 257 -1.03 -7.03 13.95
CA GLU A 257 -0.98 -8.13 12.99
C GLU A 257 -1.15 -7.56 11.60
N GLN A 258 -0.46 -8.16 10.64
CA GLN A 258 -0.57 -7.78 9.25
C GLN A 258 -1.88 -8.34 8.67
N PRO A 259 -2.81 -7.49 8.17
CA PRO A 259 -3.99 -7.96 7.45
C PRO A 259 -3.58 -8.65 6.14
N LYS A 260 -4.28 -9.71 5.73
CA LYS A 260 -3.92 -10.44 4.50
C LYS A 260 -4.49 -9.77 3.27
N LEU A 261 -5.71 -9.23 3.38
CA LEU A 261 -6.41 -8.55 2.29
C LEU A 261 -6.79 -7.12 2.71
N VAL A 262 -6.29 -6.13 1.97
CA VAL A 262 -6.39 -4.70 2.33
C VAL A 262 -7.02 -3.89 1.20
N ALA A 263 -8.00 -3.07 1.52
CA ALA A 263 -8.44 -1.97 0.66
C ALA A 263 -7.92 -0.64 1.18
N VAL A 264 -7.18 0.10 0.35
CA VAL A 264 -6.77 1.48 0.64
C VAL A 264 -7.62 2.43 -0.19
N VAL A 265 -8.39 3.30 0.46
CA VAL A 265 -9.27 4.26 -0.22
C VAL A 265 -8.60 5.62 -0.28
N GLY A 266 -8.28 6.09 -1.48
CA GLY A 266 -7.65 7.39 -1.68
C GLY A 266 -6.66 7.37 -2.84
N ALA A 267 -6.38 8.57 -3.35
CA ALA A 267 -5.53 8.77 -4.52
C ALA A 267 -4.30 9.66 -4.22
N GLY A 268 -4.10 10.04 -2.95
CA GLY A 268 -2.98 10.87 -2.51
C GLY A 268 -1.73 10.05 -2.17
N TYR A 269 -0.65 10.74 -1.82
CA TYR A 269 0.62 10.09 -1.48
C TYR A 269 0.49 9.11 -0.31
N ILE A 270 -0.26 9.45 0.75
CA ILE A 270 -0.52 8.55 1.89
C ILE A 270 -1.13 7.22 1.42
N ALA A 271 -2.08 7.28 0.48
CA ALA A 271 -2.75 6.08 -0.03
C ALA A 271 -1.77 5.19 -0.82
N VAL A 272 -0.99 5.80 -1.72
CA VAL A 272 0.00 5.09 -2.54
C VAL A 272 1.13 4.50 -1.69
N GLU A 273 1.62 5.24 -0.70
CA GLU A 273 2.65 4.80 0.23
C GLU A 273 2.19 3.59 1.04
N PHE A 274 1.02 3.67 1.71
CA PHE A 274 0.53 2.54 2.50
C PHE A 274 0.14 1.34 1.65
N ALA A 275 -0.40 1.55 0.45
CA ALA A 275 -0.66 0.46 -0.48
C ALA A 275 0.65 -0.27 -0.86
N GLY A 276 1.71 0.49 -1.13
CA GLY A 276 3.04 -0.06 -1.37
C GLY A 276 3.62 -0.80 -0.16
N VAL A 277 3.44 -0.28 1.05
CA VAL A 277 3.88 -0.93 2.30
C VAL A 277 3.16 -2.26 2.50
N PHE A 278 1.82 -2.28 2.44
CA PHE A 278 1.05 -3.52 2.60
C PHE A 278 1.42 -4.57 1.55
N ASN A 279 1.51 -4.18 0.28
CA ASN A 279 1.91 -5.08 -0.80
C ASN A 279 3.33 -5.63 -0.60
N THR A 280 4.28 -4.79 -0.18
CA THR A 280 5.68 -5.22 0.08
C THR A 280 5.77 -6.19 1.24
N LEU A 281 4.94 -6.02 2.27
CA LEU A 281 4.85 -6.94 3.39
C LEU A 281 4.12 -8.24 3.02
N GLY A 282 3.49 -8.32 1.84
CA GLY A 282 2.83 -9.52 1.32
C GLY A 282 1.30 -9.56 1.50
N SER A 283 0.67 -8.45 1.86
CA SER A 283 -0.79 -8.32 1.85
C SER A 283 -1.29 -8.15 0.41
N GLU A 284 -2.34 -8.88 0.03
CA GLU A 284 -3.09 -8.58 -1.19
C GLU A 284 -3.76 -7.23 -1.00
N THR A 285 -3.43 -6.27 -1.86
CA THR A 285 -3.75 -4.85 -1.63
C THR A 285 -4.45 -4.25 -2.84
N GLY A 286 -5.67 -3.78 -2.63
CA GLY A 286 -6.43 -3.00 -3.61
C GLY A 286 -6.37 -1.50 -3.30
N LEU A 287 -6.15 -0.68 -4.32
CA LEU A 287 -6.21 0.78 -4.24
C LEU A 287 -7.53 1.26 -4.85
N LEU A 288 -8.39 1.85 -4.03
CA LEU A 288 -9.71 2.34 -4.42
C LEU A 288 -9.66 3.84 -4.68
N ILE A 289 -9.92 4.25 -5.93
CA ILE A 289 -9.89 5.66 -6.35
C ILE A 289 -11.18 6.05 -7.06
N ARG A 290 -11.56 7.32 -6.91
CA ARG A 290 -12.78 7.88 -7.52
C ARG A 290 -12.62 8.25 -9.00
N HIS A 291 -11.40 8.44 -9.47
CA HIS A 291 -11.08 8.99 -10.79
C HIS A 291 -10.09 8.06 -11.50
N ASP A 292 -9.76 8.36 -12.75
CA ASP A 292 -8.97 7.47 -13.61
C ASP A 292 -7.49 7.33 -13.20
N THR A 293 -6.97 8.24 -12.38
CA THR A 293 -5.56 8.25 -11.97
C THR A 293 -5.36 8.75 -10.53
N PHE A 294 -4.28 8.28 -9.90
CA PHE A 294 -3.80 8.72 -8.61
C PHE A 294 -2.68 9.77 -8.73
N LEU A 295 -2.35 10.45 -7.63
CA LEU A 295 -1.35 11.52 -7.59
C LEU A 295 -1.59 12.62 -8.64
N ARG A 296 -2.85 12.96 -8.93
CA ARG A 296 -3.24 13.97 -9.94
C ARG A 296 -2.47 15.29 -9.92
N PRO A 297 -2.06 15.86 -8.76
CA PRO A 297 -1.27 17.09 -8.74
C PRO A 297 0.20 16.91 -9.12
N PHE A 298 0.70 15.68 -9.24
CA PHE A 298 2.10 15.36 -9.52
C PHE A 298 2.34 15.23 -11.03
N ASP A 299 3.62 15.22 -11.41
CA ASP A 299 4.04 14.96 -12.78
C ASP A 299 3.49 13.62 -13.30
N SER A 300 2.92 13.64 -14.50
CA SER A 300 2.21 12.50 -15.07
C SER A 300 3.14 11.30 -15.29
N VAL A 301 4.43 11.52 -15.61
CA VAL A 301 5.39 10.42 -15.79
C VAL A 301 5.62 9.68 -14.48
N ILE A 302 5.64 10.40 -13.35
CA ILE A 302 5.77 9.79 -12.02
C ILE A 302 4.51 8.94 -11.71
N ALA A 303 3.32 9.50 -11.94
CA ALA A 303 2.07 8.79 -11.71
C ALA A 303 1.95 7.53 -12.59
N GLU A 304 2.25 7.64 -13.88
CA GLU A 304 2.21 6.54 -14.86
C GLU A 304 3.23 5.44 -14.54
N THR A 305 4.44 5.81 -14.13
CA THR A 305 5.48 4.82 -13.76
C THR A 305 5.04 3.98 -12.56
N LEU A 306 4.35 4.61 -11.59
CA LEU A 306 3.85 3.92 -10.41
C LEU A 306 2.62 3.05 -10.70
N GLN A 307 1.84 3.35 -11.75
CA GLN A 307 0.68 2.55 -12.16
C GLN A 307 1.06 1.17 -12.71
N GLY A 308 2.26 1.02 -13.30
CA GLY A 308 2.75 -0.26 -13.79
C GLY A 308 3.14 -1.27 -12.69
N GLY A 309 3.03 -0.88 -11.41
CA GLY A 309 3.29 -1.76 -10.27
C GLY A 309 2.15 -2.76 -9.98
N PRO A 310 2.34 -3.67 -9.01
CA PRO A 310 1.40 -4.76 -8.71
C PRO A 310 0.08 -4.32 -8.01
N LEU A 311 -0.27 -3.03 -8.04
CA LEU A 311 -1.45 -2.52 -7.34
C LEU A 311 -2.72 -2.71 -8.19
N THR A 312 -3.71 -3.43 -7.65
CA THR A 312 -5.03 -3.55 -8.29
C THR A 312 -5.87 -2.32 -8.00
N ILE A 313 -6.31 -1.62 -9.05
CA ILE A 313 -7.15 -0.43 -8.93
C ILE A 313 -8.61 -0.81 -9.15
N HIS A 314 -9.51 -0.47 -8.23
CA HIS A 314 -10.95 -0.56 -8.48
C HIS A 314 -11.59 0.83 -8.52
N THR A 315 -12.44 1.05 -9.50
CA THR A 315 -13.25 2.25 -9.68
C THR A 315 -14.67 2.05 -9.15
N ASP A 316 -15.45 3.13 -9.11
CA ASP A 316 -16.80 3.27 -8.53
C ASP A 316 -17.90 2.34 -9.08
N ASN A 317 -17.58 1.46 -10.04
CA ASN A 317 -18.51 0.50 -10.65
C ASN A 317 -18.11 -0.97 -10.41
N GLY A 318 -17.23 -1.24 -9.43
CA GLY A 318 -16.76 -2.59 -9.12
C GLY A 318 -17.76 -3.46 -8.35
N GLU A 319 -17.66 -4.77 -8.51
CA GLU A 319 -18.35 -5.75 -7.67
C GLU A 319 -17.89 -5.64 -6.20
N PRO A 320 -18.78 -5.85 -5.22
CA PRO A 320 -18.40 -5.91 -3.81
C PRO A 320 -17.33 -6.98 -3.57
N PHE A 321 -16.35 -6.69 -2.72
CA PHE A 321 -15.36 -7.64 -2.26
C PHE A 321 -15.12 -7.51 -0.75
N GLU A 322 -14.78 -8.62 -0.11
CA GLU A 322 -14.47 -8.66 1.32
C GLU A 322 -12.99 -8.29 1.54
N VAL A 323 -12.69 -7.59 2.63
CA VAL A 323 -11.31 -7.28 3.05
C VAL A 323 -11.15 -7.48 4.55
N ASP A 324 -9.94 -7.78 4.99
CA ASP A 324 -9.60 -7.86 6.41
C ASP A 324 -9.42 -6.46 7.02
N CYS A 325 -8.98 -5.50 6.19
CA CYS A 325 -8.70 -4.13 6.60
C CYS A 325 -9.08 -3.15 5.49
N LEU A 326 -9.77 -2.08 5.87
CA LEU A 326 -9.97 -0.91 5.02
C LEU A 326 -9.28 0.30 5.63
N LEU A 327 -8.42 0.97 4.85
CA LEU A 327 -7.71 2.17 5.26
C LEU A 327 -8.23 3.39 4.47
N TRP A 328 -8.73 4.40 5.19
CA TRP A 328 -9.12 5.69 4.65
C TRP A 328 -7.91 6.62 4.53
N ALA A 329 -7.54 6.96 3.29
CA ALA A 329 -6.50 7.93 2.93
C ALA A 329 -7.02 8.97 1.92
N ILE A 330 -8.25 9.45 2.16
CA ILE A 330 -8.98 10.34 1.24
C ILE A 330 -8.64 11.83 1.41
N GLY A 331 -7.82 12.17 2.40
CA GLY A 331 -7.37 13.53 2.67
C GLY A 331 -7.16 13.79 4.15
N ARG A 332 -6.63 14.98 4.46
CA ARG A 332 -6.50 15.50 5.82
C ARG A 332 -7.15 16.87 5.89
N ARG A 333 -7.79 17.18 7.01
CA ARG A 333 -8.39 18.50 7.27
C ARG A 333 -7.65 19.22 8.40
N PRO A 334 -7.56 20.56 8.39
CA PRO A 334 -6.98 21.32 9.49
C PRO A 334 -7.61 20.96 10.84
N ASN A 335 -6.79 21.00 11.90
CA ASN A 335 -7.22 20.77 13.28
C ASN A 335 -7.71 22.09 13.90
N THR A 336 -8.86 22.58 13.43
CA THR A 336 -9.42 23.87 13.83
C THR A 336 -10.68 23.76 14.69
N ASP A 337 -11.28 22.56 14.80
CA ASP A 337 -12.46 22.34 15.64
C ASP A 337 -12.19 22.75 17.09
N ASN A 338 -13.17 23.39 17.72
CA ASN A 338 -13.16 23.75 19.13
C ASN A 338 -11.97 24.62 19.57
N LEU A 339 -11.24 25.24 18.63
CA LEU A 339 -10.17 26.19 18.95
C LEU A 339 -10.68 27.58 19.34
N GLY A 340 -11.96 27.88 19.19
CA GLY A 340 -12.52 29.20 19.52
C GLY A 340 -12.08 30.31 18.56
N LEU A 341 -11.87 29.99 17.29
CA LEU A 341 -11.37 30.92 16.26
C LEU A 341 -12.26 32.16 16.12
N ASP A 342 -13.58 32.00 16.21
CA ASP A 342 -14.55 33.09 16.18
C ASP A 342 -14.35 34.10 17.33
N ALA A 343 -14.02 33.62 18.53
CA ALA A 343 -13.77 34.47 19.68
C ALA A 343 -12.51 35.34 19.49
N ALA A 344 -11.56 34.87 18.69
CA ALA A 344 -10.39 35.62 18.28
C ALA A 344 -10.60 36.45 17.01
N GLY A 345 -11.79 36.39 16.38
CA GLY A 345 -12.11 37.07 15.13
C GLY A 345 -11.37 36.51 13.90
N ILE A 346 -11.10 35.20 13.89
CA ILE A 346 -10.37 34.52 12.81
C ILE A 346 -11.36 33.79 11.89
N GLU A 347 -11.31 34.08 10.59
CA GLU A 347 -12.09 33.38 9.56
C GLU A 347 -11.51 31.98 9.26
N THR A 348 -12.40 30.99 9.01
CA THR A 348 -12.05 29.57 8.83
C THR A 348 -12.41 29.01 7.48
#